data_AF-A0A939X2S5-F1
#
_entry.id   AF-A0A939X2S5-F1
#
_cell.length_a   1.000
_cell.length_b   1.000
_cell.length_c   1.000
_cell.angle_alpha   90.00
_cell.angle_beta   90.00
_cell.angle_gamma   90.00
#
_symmetry.space_group_name_H-M   'P 1'
#
loop_
_entity.id
_entity.type
_entity.pdbx_description
1 polymer ?
#
loop_
_entity_poly.entity_id
_entity_poly.type
_entity_poly.pdbx_seq_one_letter_code
_entity_poly.pdbx_strand_id
1 'polypeptide(L)'
;MRNKFDIEIQKCCGSCAKRTILQMGRVCSLTGETVECGGLCEGWEMNPKLQNAGRGVGKVKSLKYLNYYRERWLKQQEDLMTKRITADAFASAEDIRKDYEQEHGSIYINI
;
A
#
# COMPACT_ATOMS: atom_id res chain seq x y z
N MET A 1 11.10 -2.97 -6.75
CA MET A 1 12.33 -2.88 -5.92
C MET A 1 11.95 -3.05 -4.46
N ARG A 2 12.83 -3.57 -3.60
CA ARG A 2 12.50 -3.76 -2.18
C ARG A 2 13.19 -2.70 -1.32
N ASN A 3 12.53 -2.20 -0.29
CA ASN A 3 13.19 -1.37 0.72
C ASN A 3 13.94 -2.25 1.73
N LYS A 4 14.63 -1.64 2.70
CA LYS A 4 15.38 -2.34 3.75
C LYS A 4 14.53 -3.23 4.68
N PHE A 5 13.21 -3.24 4.49
CA PHE A 5 12.24 -4.02 5.26
C PHE A 5 11.54 -5.08 4.39
N ASP A 6 12.09 -5.39 3.23
CA ASP A 6 11.56 -6.37 2.28
C ASP A 6 10.18 -6.03 1.68
N ILE A 7 9.77 -4.76 1.76
CA ILE A 7 8.52 -4.30 1.15
C ILE A 7 8.77 -3.95 -0.31
N GLU A 8 7.98 -4.53 -1.20
CA GLU A 8 8.02 -4.21 -2.62
C GLU A 8 7.44 -2.82 -2.90
N ILE A 9 8.30 -1.97 -3.45
CA ILE A 9 7.98 -0.65 -3.98
C ILE A 9 8.08 -0.73 -5.50
N GLN A 10 6.97 -0.46 -6.18
CA GLN A 10 6.95 -0.34 -7.63
C GLN A 10 7.75 0.90 -8.06
N LYS A 11 8.61 0.76 -9.06
CA LYS A 11 9.43 1.85 -9.60
C LYS A 11 8.58 2.64 -10.61
N CYS A 12 8.02 3.77 -10.21
CA CYS A 12 7.15 4.61 -11.05
C CYS A 12 7.07 6.06 -10.57
N CYS A 13 6.38 6.94 -11.30
CA CYS A 13 6.10 8.32 -10.92
C CYS A 13 5.41 8.42 -9.56
N GLY A 14 4.61 7.40 -9.20
CA GLY A 14 4.01 7.25 -7.88
C GLY A 14 5.02 7.08 -6.74
N SER A 15 6.19 6.50 -7.02
CA SER A 15 7.27 6.31 -6.03
C SER A 15 8.45 7.25 -6.18
N CYS A 16 8.36 8.23 -7.08
CA CYS A 16 9.43 9.17 -7.38
C CYS A 16 9.59 10.27 -6.31
N ALA A 17 10.82 10.68 -6.01
CA ALA A 17 11.16 11.78 -5.12
C ALA A 17 10.68 13.14 -5.63
N LYS A 18 10.58 13.28 -6.96
CA LYS A 18 10.13 14.49 -7.65
C LYS A 18 8.60 14.56 -7.78
N ARG A 19 7.87 13.63 -7.18
CA ARG A 19 6.40 13.62 -7.18
C ARG A 19 5.87 14.65 -6.20
N THR A 20 5.05 15.56 -6.69
CA THR A 20 4.21 16.45 -5.88
C THR A 20 2.76 16.00 -5.97
N ILE A 21 2.09 15.86 -4.82
CA ILE A 21 0.64 15.59 -4.78
C ILE A 21 -0.07 16.93 -4.64
N LEU A 22 -0.92 17.25 -5.62
CA LEU A 22 -1.81 18.40 -5.63
C LEU A 22 -3.26 17.91 -5.54
N GLN A 23 -4.19 18.83 -5.27
CA GLN A 23 -5.62 18.50 -5.16
C GLN A 23 -6.19 17.89 -6.47
N MET A 24 -5.62 18.25 -7.62
CA MET A 24 -6.06 17.82 -8.95
C MET A 24 -5.33 16.56 -9.46
N GLY A 25 -4.34 16.04 -8.71
CA GLY A 25 -3.55 14.89 -9.16
C GLY A 25 -2.09 14.92 -8.72
N ARG A 26 -1.24 14.19 -9.44
CA ARG A 26 0.20 14.12 -9.18
C ARG A 26 0.94 14.86 -10.29
N VAL A 27 1.93 15.66 -9.91
CA VAL A 27 2.75 16.43 -10.85
C VAL A 27 4.22 16.06 -10.66
N CYS A 28 4.97 15.97 -11.76
CA CYS A 28 6.42 15.84 -11.73
C CYS A 28 7.05 17.22 -11.53
N SER A 29 7.81 17.43 -10.46
CA SER A 29 8.46 18.71 -10.19
C SER A 29 9.61 19.04 -11.16
N LEU A 30 10.07 18.09 -11.97
CA LEU A 30 11.10 18.32 -13.00
C LEU A 30 10.50 18.87 -14.30
N THR A 31 9.37 18.31 -14.75
CA THR A 31 8.75 18.68 -16.04
C THR A 31 7.57 19.63 -15.87
N GLY A 32 7.00 19.73 -14.66
CA GLY A 32 5.77 20.48 -14.40
C GLY A 32 4.50 19.77 -14.88
N GLU A 33 4.62 18.56 -15.45
CA GLU A 33 3.51 17.84 -16.06
C GLU A 33 2.78 16.95 -15.05
N THR A 34 1.49 16.78 -15.30
CA THR A 34 0.67 15.78 -14.60
C THR A 34 1.14 14.38 -14.97
N VAL A 35 1.38 13.54 -13.97
CA VAL A 35 1.89 12.17 -14.14
C VAL A 35 0.97 11.14 -13.54
N GLU A 36 0.71 10.07 -14.28
CA GLU A 36 -0.08 8.93 -13.80
C GLU A 36 0.76 7.93 -12.99
N CYS A 37 0.08 7.12 -12.19
CA CYS A 37 0.72 5.97 -11.55
C CYS A 37 1.08 4.93 -12.62
N GLY A 38 2.34 4.48 -12.62
CA GLY A 38 2.82 3.46 -13.57
C GLY A 38 3.83 3.99 -14.58
N GLY A 39 3.86 5.31 -14.85
CA GLY A 39 4.90 5.92 -15.67
C GLY A 39 6.29 5.81 -15.03
N LEU A 40 7.33 5.67 -15.85
CA LEU A 40 8.73 5.64 -15.43
C LEU A 40 9.55 6.44 -16.44
N CYS A 41 10.46 7.28 -15.96
CA CYS A 41 11.39 8.05 -16.78
C CYS A 41 12.83 7.85 -16.29
N GLU A 42 13.81 8.26 -17.08
CA GLU A 42 15.23 8.14 -16.74
C GLU A 42 15.63 8.99 -15.52
N GLY A 43 14.95 10.13 -15.31
CA GLY A 43 15.14 11.01 -14.15
C GLY A 43 14.49 10.49 -12.86
N TRP A 44 14.06 9.22 -12.81
CA TRP A 44 13.41 8.66 -11.65
C TRP A 44 14.39 8.52 -10.47
N GLU A 45 13.95 8.96 -9.30
CA GLU A 45 14.68 8.87 -8.04
C GLU A 45 13.75 8.33 -6.95
N MET A 46 14.22 7.43 -6.09
CA MET A 46 13.39 6.88 -5.00
C MET A 46 12.98 7.99 -4.03
N ASN A 47 11.67 8.15 -3.78
CA ASN A 47 11.19 9.07 -2.76
C ASN A 47 11.71 8.66 -1.36
N PRO A 48 12.49 9.50 -0.65
CA PRO A 48 13.01 9.18 0.67
C PRO A 48 11.92 8.87 1.70
N LYS A 49 10.73 9.47 1.56
CA LYS A 49 9.59 9.16 2.44
C LYS A 49 9.08 7.73 2.23
N LEU A 50 9.22 7.18 1.03
CA LEU A 50 8.85 5.80 0.71
C LEU A 50 9.96 4.79 1.02
N GLN A 51 11.19 5.24 1.29
CA GLN A 51 12.23 4.33 1.82
C GLN A 51 11.80 3.70 3.15
N ASN A 52 10.98 4.42 3.92
CA ASN A 52 10.34 3.91 5.14
C ASN A 52 8.86 3.56 4.93
N ALA A 53 8.39 3.39 3.68
CA ALA A 53 7.03 2.93 3.42
C ALA A 53 6.78 1.63 4.19
N GLY A 54 5.65 1.56 4.88
CA GLY A 54 5.33 0.51 5.84
C GLY A 54 5.63 0.88 7.30
N ARG A 55 6.43 1.91 7.59
CA ARG A 55 6.74 2.38 8.95
C ARG A 55 5.75 3.46 9.39
N GLY A 56 4.80 3.11 10.24
CA GLY A 56 4.00 4.08 11.03
C GLY A 56 4.57 4.17 12.43
N VAL A 57 5.02 5.36 12.88
CA VAL A 57 5.46 5.62 14.27
C VAL A 57 6.42 4.54 14.82
N GLY A 58 7.47 4.21 14.06
CA GLY A 58 8.47 3.21 14.47
C GLY A 58 8.06 1.75 14.31
N LYS A 59 6.82 1.45 13.89
CA LYS A 59 6.30 0.09 13.73
C LYS A 59 6.06 -0.21 12.25
N VAL A 60 6.48 -1.39 11.79
CA VAL A 60 6.21 -1.87 10.43
C VAL A 60 5.18 -2.98 10.47
N LYS A 61 4.18 -2.96 9.58
CA LYS A 61 3.22 -4.06 9.48
C LYS A 61 3.94 -5.32 9.00
N SER A 62 3.71 -6.45 9.67
CA SER A 62 4.32 -7.73 9.36
C SER A 62 3.91 -8.20 7.96
N LEU A 63 4.83 -8.83 7.25
CA LEU A 63 4.54 -9.41 5.94
C LEU A 63 3.39 -10.42 6.01
N LYS A 64 3.32 -11.19 7.11
CA LYS A 64 2.23 -12.13 7.39
C LYS A 64 0.86 -11.43 7.41
N TYR A 65 0.76 -10.29 8.12
CA TYR A 65 -0.47 -9.50 8.12
C TYR A 65 -0.80 -8.93 6.74
N LEU A 66 0.19 -8.42 6.00
CA LEU A 66 -0.04 -7.86 4.68
C LEU A 66 -0.56 -8.90 3.67
N ASN A 67 -0.01 -10.12 3.72
CA ASN A 67 -0.50 -11.23 2.90
C ASN A 67 -1.91 -11.64 3.29
N TYR A 68 -2.16 -11.80 4.60
CA TYR A 68 -3.49 -12.11 5.12
C TYR A 68 -4.55 -11.07 4.68
N TYR A 69 -4.22 -9.79 4.82
CA TYR A 69 -5.09 -8.70 4.40
C TYR A 69 -5.41 -8.79 2.91
N ARG A 70 -4.40 -9.03 2.07
CA ARG A 70 -4.57 -9.15 0.61
C ARG A 70 -5.47 -10.32 0.25
N GLU A 71 -5.27 -11.48 0.87
CA GLU A 71 -6.08 -12.68 0.63
C GLU A 71 -7.54 -12.46 1.05
N ARG A 72 -7.79 -11.90 2.24
CA ARG A 72 -9.15 -11.56 2.70
C ARG A 72 -9.82 -10.54 1.79
N TRP A 73 -9.08 -9.55 1.30
CA TRP A 73 -9.62 -8.55 0.38
C TRP A 73 -10.02 -9.16 -0.97
N LEU A 74 -9.16 -9.98 -1.57
CA LEU A 74 -9.45 -10.64 -2.85
C LEU A 74 -10.63 -11.61 -2.74
N LYS A 75 -10.69 -12.39 -1.66
CA LYS A 75 -11.81 -13.32 -1.41
C LYS A 75 -13.14 -12.57 -1.30
N GLN A 76 -13.18 -11.45 -0.56
CA GLN A 76 -14.42 -10.68 -0.43
C GLN A 76 -14.86 -10.04 -1.75
N GLN A 77 -13.92 -9.61 -2.59
CA GLN A 77 -14.25 -9.14 -3.94
C GLN A 77 -14.87 -10.25 -4.79
N GLU A 78 -14.32 -11.46 -4.73
CA GLU A 78 -14.87 -12.64 -5.41
C GLU A 78 -16.26 -13.03 -4.87
N ASP A 79 -16.42 -13.07 -3.55
CA ASP A 79 -17.68 -13.41 -2.89
C ASP A 79 -18.77 -12.35 -3.19
N LEU A 80 -18.41 -11.07 -3.30
CA LEU A 80 -19.32 -10.00 -3.72
C LEU A 80 -19.73 -10.17 -5.20
N MET A 81 -18.77 -10.44 -6.09
CA MET A 81 -19.03 -10.67 -7.51
C MET A 81 -19.92 -11.90 -7.76
N THR A 82 -19.75 -12.94 -6.95
CA THR A 82 -20.54 -14.17 -6.99
C THR A 82 -21.82 -14.11 -6.16
N LYS A 83 -22.13 -12.96 -5.54
CA LYS A 83 -23.32 -12.71 -4.70
C LYS A 83 -23.43 -13.63 -3.48
N ARG A 84 -22.31 -14.16 -2.98
CA ARG A 84 -22.24 -14.89 -1.71
C ARG A 84 -22.30 -13.95 -0.51
N ILE A 85 -21.84 -12.71 -0.68
CA ILE A 85 -21.98 -11.62 0.29
C ILE A 85 -22.61 -10.40 -0.38
N THR A 86 -23.14 -9.50 0.43
CA THR A 86 -23.60 -8.17 0.03
C THR A 86 -22.54 -7.11 0.35
N ALA A 87 -22.70 -5.90 -0.20
CA ALA A 87 -21.72 -4.82 -0.01
C ALA A 87 -21.63 -4.35 1.46
N ASP A 88 -22.70 -4.45 2.22
CA ASP A 88 -22.75 -4.16 3.66
C ASP A 88 -22.06 -5.23 4.52
N ALA A 89 -21.95 -6.45 4.02
CA ALA A 89 -21.17 -7.53 4.65
C ALA A 89 -19.67 -7.47 4.32
N PHE A 90 -19.23 -6.46 3.57
CA PHE A 90 -17.83 -6.28 3.19
C PHE A 90 -17.04 -5.76 4.39
N ALA A 91 -16.15 -6.60 4.94
CA ALA A 91 -15.32 -6.27 6.08
C ALA A 91 -14.41 -5.08 5.75
N SER A 92 -14.40 -4.10 6.65
CA SER A 92 -13.54 -2.95 6.53
C SER A 92 -12.07 -3.34 6.78
N ALA A 93 -11.15 -2.44 6.43
CA ALA A 93 -9.75 -2.64 6.74
C ALA A 93 -9.47 -2.75 8.25
N GLU A 94 -10.34 -2.18 9.08
CA GLU A 94 -10.25 -2.30 10.54
C GLU A 94 -10.73 -3.68 11.02
N ASP A 95 -11.77 -4.23 10.40
CA ASP A 95 -12.32 -5.55 10.78
C ASP A 95 -11.31 -6.66 10.45
N ILE A 96 -10.74 -6.63 9.24
CA ILE A 96 -9.68 -7.58 8.84
C ILE A 96 -8.46 -7.47 9.78
N ARG A 97 -8.16 -6.27 10.27
CA ARG A 97 -7.09 -6.06 11.24
C ARG A 97 -7.39 -6.72 12.58
N LYS A 98 -8.59 -6.50 13.13
CA LYS A 98 -9.02 -7.08 14.41
C LYS A 98 -9.03 -8.61 14.35
N ASP A 99 -9.54 -9.16 13.26
CA ASP A 99 -9.58 -10.60 12.97
C ASP A 99 -8.17 -11.22 13.04
N TYR A 100 -7.22 -10.62 12.32
CA TYR A 100 -5.82 -11.05 12.39
C TYR A 100 -5.21 -10.91 13.79
N GLU A 101 -5.44 -9.79 14.46
CA GLU A 101 -4.88 -9.54 15.80
C GLU A 101 -5.39 -10.54 16.85
N GLN A 102 -6.63 -10.99 16.70
CA GLN A 102 -7.24 -11.98 17.58
C GLN A 102 -6.61 -13.37 17.41
N GLU A 103 -6.30 -13.78 16.18
CA GLU A 103 -5.76 -15.12 15.89
C GLU A 103 -4.23 -15.21 15.96
N HIS A 104 -3.54 -14.13 15.56
CA HIS A 104 -2.09 -14.15 15.32
C HIS A 104 -1.31 -13.13 16.16
N GLY A 105 -2.00 -12.29 16.93
CA GLY A 105 -1.39 -11.23 17.70
C GLY A 105 -1.00 -10.01 16.85
N SER A 106 -0.07 -9.20 17.36
CA SER A 106 0.28 -7.90 16.76
C SER A 106 0.53 -7.96 15.25
N ILE A 107 -0.12 -7.07 14.50
CA ILE A 107 0.18 -6.87 13.07
C ILE A 107 1.53 -6.21 12.83
N TYR A 108 2.21 -5.75 13.87
CA TYR A 108 3.46 -5.01 13.76
C TYR A 108 4.66 -5.86 14.13
N ILE A 109 5.74 -5.73 13.37
CA ILE A 109 7.07 -6.16 13.78
C ILE A 109 7.69 -5.09 14.70
N ASN A 110 8.24 -5.53 15.82
CA ASN A 110 9.09 -4.68 16.66
C ASN A 110 10.44 -4.52 15.96
N ILE A 111 10.89 -3.28 15.81
CA ILE A 111 12.18 -2.91 15.21
C ILE A 111 13.05 -2.34 16.32
#